data_AF-A0A2G9GVI4-F1
#
_entry.id   AF-A0A2G9GVI4-F1
#
_cell.length_a   1.000
_cell.length_b   1.000
_cell.length_c   1.000
_cell.angle_alpha   90.00
_cell.angle_beta   90.00
_cell.angle_gamma   90.00
#
_symmetry.space_group_name_H-M   'P 1'
#
loop_
_entity.id
_entity.type
_entity.pdbx_description
1 polymer ?
#
loop_
_entity_poly.entity_id
_entity_poly.type
_entity_poly.pdbx_seq_one_letter_code
_entity_poly.pdbx_strand_id
1 'polypeptide(L)'
;MEKEAKKEAFRKYLESSGVLDALTKVLVALYEQSDKPSSAIEFVQQKLGGPTLAEYEKLQAEVSDLQTRYNELLAAHQEKCREFEELKNAYTQASSNETAKEDAQSEG
;
A
#
# COMPACT_ATOMS: atom_id res chain seq x y z
N MET A 1 -33.93 -29.00 17.16
CA MET A 1 -33.40 -29.47 15.86
C MET A 1 -32.62 -28.40 15.12
N GLU A 2 -33.13 -27.18 14.97
CA GLU A 2 -32.50 -26.13 14.15
C GLU A 2 -31.05 -25.77 14.56
N LYS A 3 -30.76 -25.70 15.87
CA LYS A 3 -29.41 -25.42 16.39
C LYS A 3 -28.38 -26.51 16.02
N GLU A 4 -28.80 -27.77 16.06
CA GLU A 4 -27.93 -28.90 15.70
C GLU A 4 -27.76 -29.00 14.18
N ALA A 5 -28.81 -28.72 13.41
CA ALA A 5 -28.71 -28.63 11.95
C ALA A 5 -27.74 -27.52 11.50
N LYS A 6 -27.75 -26.35 12.15
CA LYS A 6 -26.80 -25.26 11.88
C LYS A 6 -25.35 -25.66 12.20
N LYS A 7 -25.11 -26.35 13.32
CA LYS A 7 -23.78 -26.87 13.66
C LYS A 7 -23.28 -27.89 12.65
N GLU A 8 -24.15 -28.81 12.23
CA GLU A 8 -23.77 -29.84 11.26
C GLU A 8 -23.49 -29.24 9.88
N ALA A 9 -24.30 -28.29 9.43
CA ALA A 9 -24.03 -27.55 8.20
C ALA A 9 -22.68 -26.83 8.24
N PHE A 10 -22.33 -26.20 9.38
CA PHE A 10 -21.03 -25.56 9.54
C PHE A 10 -19.87 -26.56 9.52
N ARG A 11 -20.01 -27.73 10.17
CA ARG A 11 -19.00 -28.80 10.09
C ARG A 11 -18.78 -29.27 8.65
N LYS A 12 -19.86 -29.58 7.93
CA LYS A 12 -19.80 -29.97 6.51
C LYS A 12 -19.15 -28.89 5.65
N TYR A 13 -19.40 -27.62 5.95
CA TYR A 13 -18.73 -26.50 5.27
C TYR A 13 -17.21 -26.51 5.51
N LEU A 14 -16.76 -26.65 6.75
CA LEU A 14 -15.32 -26.71 7.08
C LEU A 14 -14.63 -27.94 6.46
N GLU A 15 -15.33 -29.07 6.41
CA GLU A 15 -14.86 -30.30 5.75
C GLU A 15 -14.74 -30.10 4.23
N SER A 16 -15.82 -29.67 3.57
CA SER A 16 -15.88 -29.52 2.10
C SER A 16 -15.01 -28.38 1.56
N SER A 17 -14.76 -27.33 2.34
CA SER A 17 -13.83 -26.25 2.00
C SER A 17 -12.36 -26.60 2.27
N GLY A 18 -12.08 -27.76 2.89
CA GLY A 18 -10.72 -28.21 3.21
C GLY A 18 -10.08 -27.51 4.41
N VAL A 19 -10.81 -26.67 5.15
CA VAL A 19 -10.29 -25.97 6.34
C VAL A 19 -9.82 -26.97 7.40
N LEU A 20 -10.57 -28.04 7.64
CA LEU A 20 -10.17 -29.05 8.62
C LEU A 20 -8.90 -29.80 8.20
N ASP A 21 -8.75 -30.12 6.91
CA ASP A 21 -7.55 -30.78 6.38
C ASP A 21 -6.33 -29.87 6.51
N ALA A 22 -6.46 -28.59 6.14
CA ALA A 22 -5.39 -27.60 6.29
C ALA A 22 -4.95 -27.45 7.77
N LEU A 23 -5.90 -27.26 8.69
CA LEU A 23 -5.60 -27.16 10.13
C LEU A 23 -4.95 -28.44 10.66
N THR A 24 -5.43 -29.60 10.24
CA THR A 24 -4.86 -30.90 10.64
C THR A 24 -3.41 -31.02 10.16
N LYS A 25 -3.12 -30.70 8.89
CA LYS A 25 -1.76 -30.72 8.34
C LYS A 25 -0.81 -29.80 9.09
N VAL A 26 -1.25 -28.60 9.46
CA VAL A 26 -0.42 -27.67 10.25
C VAL A 26 -0.13 -28.23 11.64
N LEU A 27 -1.13 -28.81 12.32
CA LEU A 27 -0.94 -29.42 13.64
C LEU A 27 -0.04 -30.66 13.57
N VAL A 28 -0.16 -31.48 12.53
CA VAL A 28 0.75 -32.61 12.26
C VAL A 28 2.17 -32.09 12.05
N ALA A 29 2.37 -31.07 11.22
CA ALA A 29 3.68 -30.49 10.99
C ALA A 29 4.31 -29.92 12.27
N LEU A 30 3.50 -29.34 13.17
CA LEU A 30 3.94 -28.86 14.49
C LEU A 30 4.30 -30.03 15.42
N TYR A 31 3.52 -31.12 15.38
CA TYR A 31 3.79 -32.32 16.16
C TYR A 31 5.09 -33.01 15.73
N GLU A 32 5.35 -33.08 14.42
CA GLU A 32 6.53 -33.70 13.82
C GLU A 32 7.83 -32.88 13.98
N GLN A 33 7.74 -31.60 14.36
CA GLN A 33 8.93 -30.81 14.68
C GLN A 33 9.74 -31.48 15.80
N SER A 34 11.00 -31.80 15.47
CA SER A 34 11.99 -32.41 16.38
C SER A 34 12.29 -31.50 17.57
N ASP A 35 12.50 -30.21 17.28
CA ASP A 35 12.60 -29.15 18.27
C ASP A 35 11.34 -28.29 18.20
N LYS A 36 10.63 -28.16 19.33
CA LYS A 36 9.41 -27.34 19.36
C LYS A 36 9.75 -25.87 19.15
N PRO A 37 9.02 -25.16 18.27
CA PRO A 37 9.25 -23.73 18.08
C PRO A 37 9.00 -22.99 19.39
N SER A 38 9.76 -21.93 19.61
CA SER A 38 9.61 -21.03 20.77
C SER A 38 8.20 -20.44 20.86
N SER A 39 7.55 -20.22 19.71
CA SER A 39 6.15 -19.81 19.58
C SER A 39 5.39 -20.76 18.66
N ALA A 40 4.55 -21.62 19.24
CA ALA A 40 3.65 -22.48 18.47
C ALA A 40 2.62 -21.68 17.67
N ILE A 41 2.20 -20.52 18.18
CA ILE A 41 1.23 -19.65 17.51
C ILE A 41 1.82 -19.07 16.23
N GLU A 42 3.05 -18.55 16.28
CA GLU A 42 3.73 -18.00 15.10
C GLU A 42 3.96 -19.09 14.04
N PHE A 43 4.35 -20.30 14.45
CA PHE A 43 4.49 -21.43 13.54
C PHE A 43 3.18 -21.74 12.81
N VAL A 44 2.06 -21.79 13.53
CA VAL A 44 0.74 -22.04 12.94
C VAL A 44 0.35 -20.91 11.98
N GLN A 45 0.55 -19.64 12.38
CA GLN A 45 0.27 -18.48 11.53
C GLN A 45 1.06 -18.55 10.22
N GLN A 46 2.38 -18.79 10.30
CA GLN A 46 3.24 -18.93 9.12
C GLN A 46 2.78 -20.08 8.21
N LYS A 47 2.48 -21.25 8.78
CA LYS A 47 2.05 -22.43 7.99
C LYS A 47 0.68 -22.26 7.34
N LEU A 48 -0.18 -21.39 7.88
CA LEU A 48 -1.45 -21.02 7.28
C LEU A 48 -1.33 -19.82 6.32
N GLY A 49 -0.12 -19.30 6.08
CA GLY A 49 0.13 -18.20 5.16
C GLY A 49 -0.11 -16.80 5.75
N GLY A 50 -0.22 -16.69 7.09
CA GLY A 50 -0.24 -15.41 7.77
C GLY A 50 1.15 -14.76 7.78
N PRO A 51 1.24 -13.42 7.67
CA PRO A 51 2.51 -12.72 7.79
C PRO A 51 3.05 -12.88 9.20
N THR A 52 4.37 -12.96 9.31
CA THR A 52 5.08 -12.85 10.58
C THR A 52 4.98 -11.43 11.14
N LEU A 53 5.21 -11.29 12.45
CA LEU A 53 5.29 -9.98 13.07
C LEU A 53 6.36 -9.10 12.39
N ALA A 54 7.54 -9.68 12.10
CA ALA A 54 8.63 -8.98 11.43
C ALA A 54 8.25 -8.53 10.00
N GLU A 55 7.55 -9.37 9.22
CA GLU A 55 7.06 -8.99 7.89
C GLU A 55 6.00 -7.89 7.97
N TYR A 56 5.11 -7.95 8.96
CA TYR A 56 4.12 -6.92 9.19
C TYR A 56 4.75 -5.57 9.56
N GLU A 57 5.71 -5.57 10.49
CA GLU A 57 6.47 -4.38 10.88
C GLU A 57 7.26 -3.79 9.70
N LYS A 58 7.93 -4.66 8.91
CA LYS A 58 8.63 -4.26 7.69
C LYS A 58 7.68 -3.59 6.68
N LEU A 59 6.51 -4.19 6.46
CA LEU A 59 5.50 -3.63 5.56
C LEU A 59 4.98 -2.29 6.07
N GLN A 60 4.76 -2.15 7.38
CA GLN A 60 4.33 -0.89 7.98
C GLN A 60 5.39 0.22 7.81
N ALA A 61 6.67 -0.12 7.98
CA ALA A 61 7.78 0.80 7.74
C ALA A 61 7.86 1.22 6.27
N GLU A 62 7.72 0.28 5.33
CA GLU A 62 7.72 0.58 3.89
C GLU A 62 6.55 1.49 3.49
N VAL A 63 5.35 1.26 4.04
CA VAL A 63 4.19 2.14 3.82
C VAL A 63 4.46 3.55 4.34
N SER A 64 5.06 3.68 5.52
CA SER A 64 5.39 4.98 6.11
C SER A 64 6.45 5.74 5.29
N ASP A 65 7.50 5.05 4.83
CA ASP A 65 8.54 5.63 3.97
C ASP A 65 7.96 6.07 2.63
N LEU A 66 7.14 5.23 2.00
CA LEU A 66 6.51 5.55 0.73
C LEU A 66 5.55 6.74 0.84
N GLN A 67 4.79 6.83 1.93
CA GLN A 67 3.92 7.99 2.21
C GLN A 67 4.74 9.28 2.37
N THR A 68 5.90 9.20 3.02
CA THR A 68 6.80 10.35 3.20
C THR A 68 7.34 10.83 1.85
N ARG A 69 7.89 9.90 1.05
CA ARG A 69 8.40 10.21 -0.30
C ARG A 69 7.32 10.74 -1.23
N TYR A 70 6.11 10.21 -1.15
CA TYR A 70 4.98 10.71 -1.93
C TYR A 70 4.66 12.16 -1.59
N ASN A 71 4.62 12.51 -0.29
CA ASN A 71 4.34 13.87 0.14
C ASN A 71 5.45 14.85 -0.26
N GLU A 72 6.71 14.44 -0.13
CA GLU A 72 7.87 15.24 -0.58
C GLU A 72 7.83 15.49 -2.09
N LEU A 73 7.58 14.43 -2.87
CA LEU A 73 7.49 14.53 -4.32
C LEU A 73 6.30 15.41 -4.75
N LEU A 74 5.15 15.28 -4.05
CA LEU A 74 3.97 16.09 -4.30
C LEU A 74 4.26 17.58 -4.03
N ALA A 75 4.94 17.89 -2.92
CA ALA A 75 5.33 19.26 -2.59
C ALA A 75 6.30 19.85 -3.64
N ALA A 76 7.32 19.09 -4.02
CA ALA A 76 8.28 19.51 -5.06
C ALA A 76 7.60 19.71 -6.43
N HIS A 77 6.63 18.86 -6.76
CA HIS A 77 5.84 19.00 -7.98
C HIS A 77 4.99 20.27 -7.96
N GLN A 78 4.31 20.56 -6.84
CA GLN A 78 3.51 21.77 -6.67
C GLN A 78 4.36 23.04 -6.78
N GLU A 79 5.54 23.05 -6.16
CA GLU A 79 6.48 24.17 -6.26
C GLU A 79 6.93 24.41 -7.70
N LYS A 80 7.37 23.37 -8.41
CA LYS A 80 7.77 23.50 -9.82
C LYS A 80 6.63 23.98 -10.72
N CYS A 81 5.40 23.51 -10.50
CA CYS A 81 4.25 23.98 -11.26
C CYS A 81 3.99 25.46 -11.03
N ARG A 82 4.12 25.94 -9.78
CA ARG A 82 4.01 27.36 -9.45
C ARG A 82 5.09 28.18 -10.15
N GLU A 83 6.35 27.78 -10.04
CA GLU A 83 7.48 28.46 -10.70
C GLU A 83 7.32 28.51 -12.23
N PHE A 84 6.87 27.41 -12.83
CA PHE A 84 6.62 27.35 -14.27
C PHE A 84 5.52 28.32 -14.70
N GLU A 85 4.44 28.40 -13.92
CA GLU A 85 3.33 29.32 -14.19
C GLU A 85 3.77 30.79 -14.05
N GLU A 86 4.54 31.13 -13.01
CA GLU A 86 5.14 32.45 -12.83
C GLU A 86 6.04 32.82 -14.01
N LEU A 87 6.92 31.92 -14.45
CA LEU A 87 7.82 32.15 -15.58
C LEU A 87 7.06 32.31 -16.91
N LYS A 88 6.01 31.49 -17.14
CA LYS A 88 5.15 31.60 -18.32
C LYS A 88 4.44 32.96 -18.37
N ASN A 89 3.94 33.42 -17.23
CA ASN A 89 3.27 34.71 -17.12
C ASN A 89 4.24 35.87 -17.36
N ALA A 90 5.44 35.82 -16.77
CA ALA A 90 6.49 36.80 -17.00
C ALA A 90 6.92 36.87 -18.47
N TYR A 91 7.11 35.72 -19.12
CA TYR A 91 7.42 35.63 -20.56
C TYR A 91 6.31 36.26 -21.42
N THR A 92 5.04 35.97 -21.11
CA THR A 92 3.89 36.53 -21.84
C THR A 92 3.80 38.05 -21.69
N GLN A 93 4.06 38.58 -20.49
CA GLN A 93 4.08 40.03 -20.25
C GLN A 93 5.25 40.72 -20.95
N ALA A 94 6.44 40.11 -20.95
CA ALA A 94 7.61 40.63 -21.65
C ALA A 94 7.37 40.71 -23.17
N SER A 95 6.85 39.64 -23.77
CA SER A 95 6.53 39.59 -25.20
C SER A 95 5.44 40.59 -25.61
N SER A 96 4.45 40.83 -24.75
CA SER A 96 3.37 41.82 -25.02
C SER A 96 3.87 43.28 -24.94
N ASN A 97 4.85 43.55 -24.09
CA ASN A 97 5.43 44.89 -23.93
C ASN A 97 6.45 45.26 -25.03
N GLU A 98 7.08 44.27 -25.66
CA GLU A 98 7.96 44.50 -26.83
C GLU A 98 7.15 44.91 -28.07
N THR A 99 6.01 44.27 -28.33
CA THR A 99 5.14 44.62 -29.48
C THR A 99 4.55 46.03 -29.34
N ALA A 100 4.18 46.43 -28.12
CA ALA A 100 3.64 47.78 -27.86
C ALA A 100 4.69 48.91 -27.96
N LYS A 101 5.98 48.61 -27.86
CA LYS A 101 7.07 49.60 -28.01
C LYS A 101 7.48 49.81 -29.47
N GLU A 102 7.43 48.76 -30.30
CA GLU A 102 7.72 48.87 -31.73
C GLU A 102 6.66 49.70 -32.47
N ASP A 103 5.37 49.54 -32.13
CA ASP A 103 4.28 50.33 -32.74
C ASP A 103 4.38 51.83 -32.38
N ALA A 104 4.86 52.18 -31.18
CA ALA A 104 4.99 53.57 -30.73
C ALA A 104 6.18 54.33 -31.35
N GLN A 105 7.16 53.63 -31.94
CA GLN A 105 8.32 54.27 -32.60
C GLN A 105 8.15 54.39 -34.13
N SER A 106 7.12 53.79 -34.72
CA SER A 106 6.84 53.88 -36.16
C SER A 106 5.92 55.05 -36.56
N GLU A 107 5.28 55.74 -35.61
CA GLU A 107 4.36 56.86 -35.88
C GLU A 107 4.99 58.27 -35.68
N GLY A 108 6.31 58.36 -35.52
CA GLY A 108 7.05 59.62 -35.32
C GLY A 108 7.75 60.17 -36.56
#